data_AF-A0A2V2UF75-F1
#
_entry.id   AF-A0A2V2UF75-F1
#
_cell.length_a   1.000
_cell.length_b   1.000
_cell.length_c   1.000
_cell.angle_alpha   90.00
_cell.angle_beta   90.00
_cell.angle_gamma   90.00
#
_symmetry.space_group_name_H-M   'P 1'
#
loop_
_entity.id
_entity.type
_entity.pdbx_description
1 polymer ?
#
loop_
_entity_poly.entity_id
_entity_poly.type
_entity_poly.pdbx_seq_one_letter_code
_entity_poly.pdbx_strand_id
1 'polypeptide(L)'
;MISRTVIELTEEQLSSNAEEAVKDKLKDLALLIRDEFTASSFLDMTEDWARISDFSYKHEISDGERVNRFMIQHDMGRNYGFLLKEMYRFALEDLLHKKTDFEMTDNTLVVTVEINTSTMNSSAC
;
A
#
# COMPACT_ATOMS: atom_id res chain seq x y z
N MET A 1 -7.85 7.12 15.53
CA MET A 1 -7.31 6.95 16.89
C MET A 1 -6.31 5.79 16.86
N ILE A 2 -5.12 5.98 16.28
CA ILE A 2 -4.02 4.98 16.20
C ILE A 2 -2.69 5.58 16.70
N SER A 3 -2.60 6.91 16.87
CA SER A 3 -1.32 7.62 16.84
C SER A 3 -0.41 7.46 18.05
N ARG A 4 -0.90 7.09 19.24
CA ARG A 4 -0.06 7.09 20.45
C ARG A 4 0.57 5.75 20.77
N THR A 5 -0.08 4.64 20.39
CA THR A 5 0.39 3.29 20.72
C THR A 5 1.44 2.77 19.75
N VAL A 6 1.35 3.15 18.45
CA VAL A 6 2.28 2.67 17.41
C VAL A 6 3.73 3.09 17.67
N ILE A 7 3.95 4.23 18.33
CA ILE A 7 5.28 4.77 18.60
C ILE A 7 6.06 3.88 19.60
N GLU A 8 5.38 3.12 20.45
CA GLU A 8 6.03 2.35 21.54
C GLU A 8 6.24 0.86 21.19
N LEU A 9 5.73 0.41 20.04
CA LEU A 9 5.83 -0.98 19.63
C LEU A 9 7.19 -1.30 18.98
N THR A 10 7.63 -2.55 19.14
CA THR A 10 8.79 -3.07 18.39
C THR A 10 8.44 -3.33 16.93
N GLU A 11 9.44 -3.36 16.05
CA GLU A 11 9.23 -3.70 14.63
C GLU A 11 8.56 -5.07 14.45
N GLU A 12 8.86 -6.05 15.29
CA GLU A 12 8.22 -7.37 15.29
C GLU A 12 6.71 -7.26 15.58
N GLN A 13 6.34 -6.51 16.63
CA GLN A 13 4.94 -6.28 16.98
C GLN A 13 4.21 -5.50 15.88
N LEU A 14 4.88 -4.52 15.27
CA LEU A 14 4.33 -3.75 14.16
C LEU A 14 4.10 -4.62 12.93
N SER A 15 5.06 -5.48 12.56
CA SER A 15 4.93 -6.40 11.44
C SER A 15 3.79 -7.41 11.68
N SER A 16 3.72 -8.02 12.86
CA SER A 16 2.62 -8.94 13.22
C SER A 16 1.25 -8.25 13.16
N ASN A 17 1.14 -7.01 13.66
CA ASN A 17 -0.10 -6.24 13.58
C ASN A 17 -0.46 -5.86 12.13
N ALA A 18 0.53 -5.54 11.29
CA ALA A 18 0.32 -5.23 9.88
C ALA A 18 -0.22 -6.46 9.14
N GLU A 19 0.35 -7.65 9.40
CA GLU A 19 -0.09 -8.90 8.79
C GLU A 19 -1.56 -9.18 9.08
N GLU A 20 -1.95 -9.13 10.36
CA GLU A 20 -3.32 -9.34 10.81
C GLU A 20 -4.27 -8.30 10.17
N ALA A 21 -3.90 -7.01 10.20
CA ALA A 21 -4.71 -5.94 9.63
C ALA A 21 -4.96 -6.13 8.12
N VAL A 22 -3.94 -6.57 7.39
CA VAL A 22 -4.05 -6.78 5.93
C VAL A 22 -4.88 -8.01 5.60
N LYS A 23 -4.57 -9.15 6.24
CA LYS A 23 -5.24 -10.43 5.97
C LYS A 23 -6.70 -10.43 6.39
N ASP A 24 -7.02 -9.81 7.52
CA ASP A 24 -8.36 -9.93 8.11
C ASP A 24 -9.28 -8.76 7.78
N LYS A 25 -8.76 -7.58 7.44
CA LYS A 25 -9.59 -6.37 7.32
C LYS A 25 -9.43 -5.66 5.99
N LEU A 26 -8.20 -5.47 5.53
CA LEU A 26 -7.95 -4.65 4.34
C LEU A 26 -8.44 -5.32 3.05
N LYS A 27 -8.22 -6.64 2.94
CA LYS A 27 -8.72 -7.43 1.81
C LYS A 27 -10.25 -7.41 1.73
N ASP A 28 -10.93 -7.63 2.85
CA ASP A 28 -12.39 -7.62 2.90
C ASP A 28 -12.97 -6.24 2.60
N LEU A 29 -12.31 -5.18 3.09
CA LEU A 29 -12.68 -3.80 2.77
C LEU A 29 -12.52 -3.49 1.28
N ALA A 30 -11.43 -3.96 0.66
CA ALA A 30 -11.22 -3.79 -0.78
C ALA A 30 -12.31 -4.50 -1.59
N LEU A 31 -12.62 -5.74 -1.25
CA LEU A 31 -13.72 -6.48 -1.87
C LEU A 31 -15.07 -5.80 -1.68
N LEU A 32 -15.30 -5.13 -0.55
CA LEU A 32 -16.55 -4.40 -0.28
C LEU A 32 -16.68 -3.11 -1.09
N ILE A 33 -15.59 -2.34 -1.22
CA ILE A 33 -15.62 -0.99 -1.83
C ILE A 33 -15.39 -1.06 -3.35
N ARG A 34 -14.58 -2.02 -3.80
CA ARG A 34 -14.08 -2.11 -5.18
C ARG A 34 -14.52 -3.36 -5.91
N ASP A 35 -15.22 -4.29 -5.26
CA ASP A 35 -15.60 -5.62 -5.77
C ASP A 35 -14.42 -6.56 -6.14
N GLU A 36 -13.18 -6.07 -6.08
CA GLU A 36 -11.95 -6.81 -6.36
C GLU A 36 -10.81 -6.43 -5.42
N PHE A 37 -9.85 -7.34 -5.28
CA PHE A 37 -8.57 -7.07 -4.60
C PHE A 37 -7.42 -7.33 -5.57
N THR A 38 -7.12 -6.31 -6.36
CA THR A 38 -6.00 -6.24 -7.32
C THR A 38 -4.99 -5.17 -6.87
N ALA A 39 -3.78 -5.20 -7.41
CA ALA A 39 -2.77 -4.17 -7.12
C ALA A 39 -3.27 -2.76 -7.49
N SER A 40 -3.97 -2.62 -8.62
CA SER A 40 -4.59 -1.35 -9.04
C SER A 40 -5.64 -0.89 -8.03
N SER A 41 -6.61 -1.73 -7.68
CA SER A 41 -7.65 -1.37 -6.70
C SER A 41 -7.08 -1.00 -5.32
N PHE A 42 -5.98 -1.63 -4.91
CA PHE A 42 -5.28 -1.34 -3.67
C PHE A 42 -4.57 0.02 -3.69
N LEU A 43 -3.96 0.38 -4.82
CA LEU A 43 -3.35 1.70 -5.00
C LEU A 43 -4.42 2.79 -5.10
N ASP A 44 -5.57 2.53 -5.73
CA ASP A 44 -6.68 3.48 -5.73
C ASP A 44 -7.20 3.74 -4.31
N MET A 45 -7.33 2.68 -3.50
CA MET A 45 -7.68 2.82 -2.07
C MET A 45 -6.62 3.58 -1.28
N THR A 46 -5.36 3.42 -1.64
CA THR A 46 -4.24 4.16 -1.05
C THR A 46 -4.35 5.66 -1.35
N GLU A 47 -4.66 6.05 -2.59
CA GLU A 47 -4.91 7.43 -2.96
C GLU A 47 -6.10 8.04 -2.22
N ASP A 48 -7.20 7.30 -2.14
CA ASP A 48 -8.37 7.71 -1.37
C ASP A 48 -8.01 7.96 0.08
N TRP A 49 -7.28 7.02 0.69
CA TRP A 49 -6.86 7.13 2.08
C TRP A 49 -5.93 8.33 2.31
N ALA A 50 -4.94 8.54 1.44
CA ALA A 50 -4.02 9.68 1.55
C ALA A 50 -4.78 11.01 1.43
N ARG A 51 -5.69 11.11 0.45
CA ARG A 51 -6.53 12.29 0.22
C ARG A 51 -7.49 12.57 1.38
N ILE A 52 -8.16 11.55 1.91
CA ILE A 52 -9.10 11.69 3.04
C ILE A 52 -8.35 12.07 4.33
N SER A 53 -7.12 11.58 4.48
CA SER A 53 -6.26 11.88 5.65
C SER A 53 -5.54 13.22 5.54
N ASP A 54 -5.72 13.96 4.44
CA ASP A 54 -5.01 15.21 4.13
C ASP A 54 -3.48 15.05 4.15
N PHE A 55 -2.99 13.87 3.76
CA PHE A 55 -1.57 13.63 3.60
C PHE A 55 -1.06 14.18 2.28
N SER A 56 0.13 14.76 2.31
CA SER A 56 0.83 15.13 1.09
C SER A 56 1.31 13.85 0.40
N TYR A 57 0.87 13.62 -0.83
CA TYR A 57 1.26 12.43 -1.58
C TYR A 57 1.59 12.76 -3.04
N LYS A 58 2.33 11.86 -3.68
CA LYS A 58 2.61 11.89 -5.11
C LYS A 58 2.48 10.47 -5.68
N HIS A 59 1.76 10.35 -6.78
CA HIS A 59 1.71 9.14 -7.58
C HIS A 59 2.34 9.40 -8.94
N GLU A 60 3.36 8.62 -9.28
CA GLU A 60 4.06 8.66 -10.56
C GLU A 60 3.87 7.32 -11.26
N ILE A 61 3.43 7.38 -12.52
CA ILE A 61 3.25 6.21 -13.36
C ILE A 61 4.27 6.28 -14.49
N SER A 62 4.99 5.18 -14.73
CA SER A 62 6.03 5.08 -15.75
C SER A 62 6.05 3.69 -16.41
N ASP A 63 6.93 3.52 -17.41
CA ASP A 63 7.05 2.29 -18.20
C ASP A 63 5.71 1.78 -18.78
N GLY A 64 4.97 2.67 -19.44
CA GLY A 64 3.69 2.31 -20.06
C GLY A 64 2.67 1.77 -19.07
N GLU A 65 2.52 2.44 -17.92
CA GLU A 65 1.60 2.11 -16.83
C GLU A 65 2.00 0.92 -15.94
N ARG A 66 3.15 0.30 -16.21
CA ARG A 66 3.62 -0.87 -15.47
C ARG A 66 4.24 -0.53 -14.13
N VAL A 67 4.98 0.57 -14.03
CA VAL A 67 5.68 0.92 -12.80
C VAL A 67 4.96 2.07 -12.11
N ASN A 68 4.44 1.78 -10.92
CA ASN A 68 3.71 2.73 -10.10
C ASN A 68 4.57 3.08 -8.89
N ARG A 69 4.91 4.36 -8.76
CA ARG A 69 5.67 4.88 -7.63
C ARG A 69 4.79 5.82 -6.81
N PHE A 70 4.54 5.43 -5.58
CA PHE A 70 3.71 6.14 -4.63
C PHE A 70 4.57 6.70 -3.50
N MET A 71 4.43 7.99 -3.20
CA MET A 71 5.14 8.67 -2.13
C MET A 71 4.13 9.32 -1.19
N ILE A 72 4.22 9.02 0.11
CA ILE A 72 3.33 9.55 1.14
C ILE A 72 4.15 10.20 2.23
N GLN A 73 3.92 11.48 2.48
CA GLN A 73 4.44 12.19 3.63
C GLN A 73 3.37 12.21 4.72
N HIS A 74 3.68 11.57 5.85
CA HIS A 74 2.73 11.38 6.96
C HIS A 74 3.13 12.14 8.24
N ASP A 75 4.41 12.49 8.44
CA ASP A 75 4.92 13.23 9.62
C ASP A 75 4.55 12.60 10.99
N MET A 76 4.50 11.27 11.06
CA MET A 76 4.10 10.51 12.27
C MET A 76 5.25 9.70 12.90
N GLY A 77 6.48 9.88 12.41
CA GLY A 77 7.65 9.18 12.92
C GLY A 77 7.84 7.77 12.38
N ARG A 78 9.07 7.25 12.60
CA ARG A 78 9.60 6.04 11.96
C ARG A 78 8.73 4.80 12.12
N ASN A 79 8.21 4.54 13.32
CA ASN A 79 7.41 3.34 13.57
C ASN A 79 6.10 3.34 12.78
N TYR A 80 5.52 4.51 12.54
CA TYR A 80 4.33 4.62 11.70
C TYR A 80 4.67 4.34 10.24
N GLY A 81 5.78 4.90 9.74
CA GLY A 81 6.29 4.60 8.42
C GLY A 81 6.57 3.10 8.25
N PHE A 82 7.16 2.46 9.26
CA PHE A 82 7.45 1.02 9.26
C PHE A 82 6.17 0.18 9.24
N LEU A 83 5.18 0.54 10.05
CA LEU A 83 3.87 -0.13 10.04
C LEU A 83 3.23 -0.06 8.65
N LEU A 84 3.21 1.13 8.05
CA LEU A 84 2.70 1.29 6.68
C LEU A 84 3.49 0.43 5.70
N LYS A 85 4.83 0.48 5.73
CA LYS A 85 5.68 -0.34 4.87
C LYS A 85 5.29 -1.82 4.96
N GLU A 86 5.14 -2.36 6.17
CA GLU A 86 4.76 -3.76 6.36
C GLU A 86 3.35 -4.05 5.82
N MET A 87 2.38 -3.15 6.02
CA MET A 87 1.04 -3.31 5.43
C MET A 87 1.09 -3.40 3.89
N TYR A 88 1.88 -2.55 3.24
CA TYR A 88 2.05 -2.60 1.79
C TYR A 88 2.81 -3.84 1.36
N ARG A 89 3.83 -4.28 2.11
CA ARG A 89 4.57 -5.51 1.83
C ARG A 89 3.64 -6.72 1.85
N PHE A 90 2.87 -6.90 2.92
CA PHE A 90 1.91 -8.00 3.02
C PHE A 90 0.85 -7.93 1.92
N ALA A 91 0.32 -6.76 1.60
CA ALA A 91 -0.69 -6.61 0.55
C ALA A 91 -0.11 -6.90 -0.85
N LEU A 92 0.99 -6.24 -1.22
CA LEU A 92 1.53 -6.27 -2.58
C LEU A 92 2.36 -7.51 -2.85
N GLU A 93 3.24 -7.91 -1.93
CA GLU A 93 4.14 -9.06 -2.14
C GLU A 93 3.47 -10.37 -1.76
N ASP A 94 2.92 -10.46 -0.54
CA ASP A 94 2.47 -11.74 0.02
C ASP A 94 1.09 -12.16 -0.53
N LEU A 95 0.17 -11.21 -0.72
CA LEU A 95 -1.18 -11.51 -1.24
C LEU A 95 -1.31 -11.33 -2.75
N LEU A 96 -0.68 -10.30 -3.32
CA LEU A 96 -0.83 -9.95 -4.75
C LEU A 96 0.36 -10.35 -5.62
N HIS A 97 1.42 -10.89 -5.01
CA HIS A 97 2.61 -11.41 -5.68
C HIS A 97 3.25 -10.40 -6.64
N LYS A 98 3.30 -9.14 -6.23
CA LYS A 98 3.94 -8.04 -6.96
C LYS A 98 5.33 -7.80 -6.41
N LYS A 99 6.27 -7.57 -7.34
CA LYS A 99 7.60 -7.10 -6.99
C LYS A 99 7.49 -5.64 -6.54
N THR A 100 7.97 -5.36 -5.33
CA THR A 100 7.83 -4.06 -4.69
C THR A 100 9.16 -3.62 -4.10
N ASP A 101 9.52 -2.35 -4.29
CA ASP A 101 10.66 -1.71 -3.66
C ASP A 101 10.16 -0.64 -2.69
N PHE A 102 10.83 -0.54 -1.54
CA PHE A 102 10.47 0.39 -0.46
C PHE A 102 11.63 1.31 -0.11
N GLU A 103 11.36 2.61 -0.06
CA GLU A 103 12.25 3.58 0.58
C GLU A 103 11.49 4.27 1.70
N MET A 104 12.15 4.48 2.84
CA MET A 104 11.50 5.03 4.02
C MET A 104 12.42 5.98 4.76
N THR A 105 11.89 7.13 5.11
CA THR A 105 12.44 8.04 6.13
C THR A 105 11.54 8.02 7.35
N ASP A 106 11.84 8.81 8.37
CA ASP A 106 10.99 8.86 9.56
C ASP A 106 9.58 9.41 9.28
N ASN A 107 9.38 10.13 8.17
CA ASN A 107 8.11 10.82 7.87
C ASN A 107 7.56 10.55 6.46
N THR A 108 8.27 9.76 5.66
CA THR A 108 7.91 9.50 4.27
C THR A 108 8.07 8.02 3.97
N LEU A 109 7.05 7.46 3.33
CA LEU A 109 7.13 6.13 2.72
C LEU A 109 7.04 6.29 1.20
N VAL A 110 7.97 5.66 0.49
CA VAL A 110 7.92 5.48 -0.96
C VAL A 110 7.74 4.01 -1.24
N VAL A 111 6.74 3.69 -2.06
CA VAL A 111 6.43 2.36 -2.54
C VAL A 111 6.53 2.37 -4.06
N THR A 112 7.39 1.53 -4.63
CA THR A 112 7.46 1.33 -6.08
C THR A 112 7.03 -0.08 -6.40
N VAL A 113 6.00 -0.26 -7.22
CA VAL A 113 5.44 -1.57 -7.53
C VAL A 113 5.29 -1.78 -9.03
N GLU A 114 5.65 -2.98 -9.49
CA GLU A 114 5.45 -3.43 -10.86
C GLU A 114 4.05 -4.08 -10.99
N ILE A 115 3.16 -3.43 -11.74
CA ILE A 115 1.82 -3.92 -12.08
C ILE A 115 1.86 -4.42 -13.53
N ASN A 116 1.78 -5.73 -13.69
CA ASN A 116 1.54 -6.30 -15.01
C ASN A 116 0.12 -5.92 -15.45
N THR A 117 0.00 -4.96 -16.37
CA THR A 117 -1.25 -4.71 -17.09
C THR A 117 -1.52 -5.92 -17.97
N SER A 118 -2.44 -6.79 -17.57
CA SER A 118 -3.00 -7.77 -18.50
C SER A 118 -3.71 -7.00 -19.61
N THR A 119 -3.06 -6.80 -20.75
CA THR A 119 -3.77 -6.45 -21.99
C THR A 119 -4.83 -7.53 -22.20
N MET A 120 -6.10 -7.15 -22.01
CA MET A 120 -7.21 -7.95 -22.51
C MET A 120 -7.07 -7.99 -24.04
N ASN A 121 -6.43 -9.04 -24.55
CA ASN A 121 -6.65 -9.45 -25.92
C ASN A 121 -8.06 -10.03 -26.00
N SER A 122 -9.03 -9.15 -26.24
CA SER A 122 -10.27 -9.55 -26.91
C SER A 122 -9.90 -9.95 -28.33
N SER A 123 -9.64 -11.26 -28.50
CA SER A 123 -9.58 -11.90 -29.81
C SER A 123 -10.69 -12.94 -29.85
N ALA A 124 -11.86 -12.52 -30.32
CA ALA A 124 -12.85 -13.41 -30.94
C ALA A 124 -13.67 -12.57 -31.93
N CYS A 125 -13.10 -12.38 -33.12
CA CYS A 125 -13.88 -12.35 -34.35
C CYS A 125 -14.05 -13.79 -34.83
#